data_AF-A0A972X0B8-F1
#
_entry.id   AF-A0A972X0B8-F1
#
_cell.length_a   1.000
_cell.length_b   1.000
_cell.length_c   1.000
_cell.angle_alpha   90.00
_cell.angle_beta   90.00
_cell.angle_gamma   90.00
#
_symmetry.space_group_name_H-M   'P 1'
#
loop_
_entity.id
_entity.type
_entity.pdbx_description
1 polymer ?
#
loop_
_entity_poly.entity_id
_entity_poly.type
_entity_poly.pdbx_seq_one_letter_code
_entity_poly.pdbx_strand_id
1 'polypeptide(L)'
;MSYAQDCPQPVRRAVMKQGWYDLAYIHYRYSVEDVARILPDGLEVDVCDGSAWVGLIPFSMRGIGVPGLPSVPYLGSFAEVNVRTYVRRNGIPGVWFCSLDINRLLPVLVARTTYTLPYCFGKASNKRVGDELHSVVKRQWPRGEAHTNIHLKILETITESSPLEVFLSARWGLYTTTRSGNLRYAPISHPRWQLQRAEIISLDDSLIQAAGLTKPTLSENGEPHVMFSSGVPVRVGLPRRA
;
A
#
# COMPACT_ATOMS: atom_id res chain seq x y z
N MET A 1 13.10 -9.98 13.96
CA MET A 1 11.80 -10.56 14.37
C MET A 1 11.22 -11.32 13.18
N SER A 2 10.65 -12.51 13.39
CA SER A 2 10.06 -13.30 12.30
C SER A 2 8.61 -12.89 12.10
N TYR A 3 8.26 -12.37 10.92
CA TYR A 3 6.87 -12.12 10.56
C TYR A 3 6.24 -13.41 10.06
N ALA A 4 5.00 -13.67 10.47
CA ALA A 4 4.24 -14.80 9.94
C ALA A 4 3.99 -14.57 8.44
N GLN A 5 4.46 -15.49 7.60
CA GLN A 5 4.28 -15.45 6.14
C GLN A 5 2.83 -15.70 5.74
N ASP A 6 2.10 -16.44 6.57
CA ASP A 6 0.66 -16.65 6.47
C ASP A 6 -0.09 -15.79 7.49
N CYS A 7 -1.34 -15.45 7.15
CA CYS A 7 -2.17 -14.63 8.02
C CYS A 7 -2.45 -15.37 9.33
N PRO A 8 -1.95 -14.87 10.49
CA PRO A 8 -2.09 -15.58 11.76
C PRO A 8 -3.54 -15.62 12.25
N GLN A 9 -4.34 -14.61 11.86
CA GLN A 9 -5.76 -14.51 12.21
C GLN A 9 -6.59 -14.14 10.97
N PRO A 10 -6.93 -15.12 10.11
CA PRO A 10 -7.68 -14.86 8.89
C PRO A 10 -9.04 -14.20 9.15
N VAL A 11 -9.42 -13.22 8.32
CA VAL A 11 -10.69 -12.49 8.45
C VAL A 11 -11.85 -13.40 8.00
N ARG A 12 -12.50 -14.06 8.96
CA ARG A 12 -13.66 -14.93 8.69
C ARG A 12 -14.88 -14.12 8.24
N ARG A 13 -15.23 -13.06 8.97
CA ARG A 13 -16.33 -12.13 8.64
C ARG A 13 -15.76 -10.84 8.06
N ALA A 14 -15.75 -10.75 6.73
CA ALA A 14 -15.31 -9.55 6.04
C ALA A 14 -16.43 -8.51 6.02
N VAL A 15 -16.09 -7.23 6.10
CA VAL A 15 -17.00 -6.13 5.76
C VAL A 15 -16.82 -5.71 4.30
N MET A 16 -15.64 -6.00 3.73
CA MET A 16 -15.31 -5.73 2.35
C MET A 16 -14.43 -6.85 1.78
N LYS A 17 -14.71 -7.25 0.55
CA LYS A 17 -13.83 -8.10 -0.26
C LYS A 17 -13.36 -7.31 -1.46
N GLN A 18 -12.11 -7.53 -1.83
CA GLN A 18 -11.46 -6.90 -2.97
C GLN A 18 -10.33 -7.80 -3.46
N GLY A 19 -9.83 -7.58 -4.65
CA GLY A 19 -8.61 -8.21 -5.16
C GLY A 19 -7.59 -7.15 -5.53
N TRP A 20 -6.35 -7.41 -5.19
CA TRP A 20 -5.21 -6.54 -5.51
C TRP A 20 -4.38 -7.26 -6.57
N TYR A 21 -4.36 -6.73 -7.78
CA TYR A 21 -3.76 -7.35 -8.96
C TYR A 21 -2.76 -6.43 -9.63
N ASP A 22 -1.84 -7.02 -10.40
CA ASP A 22 -0.81 -6.30 -11.14
C ASP A 22 -0.09 -5.27 -10.25
N LEU A 23 0.39 -5.76 -9.10
CA LEU A 23 0.88 -4.93 -8.00
C LEU A 23 2.41 -4.89 -8.01
N ALA A 24 2.97 -3.68 -8.01
CA ALA A 24 4.39 -3.50 -7.81
C ALA A 24 4.70 -3.05 -6.39
N TYR A 25 5.81 -3.52 -5.87
CA TYR A 25 6.40 -3.10 -4.61
C TYR A 25 7.65 -2.29 -4.96
N ILE A 26 7.63 -0.97 -4.79
CA ILE A 26 8.83 -0.13 -4.91
C ILE A 26 9.11 0.44 -3.53
N HIS A 27 10.20 0.00 -2.89
CA HIS A 27 10.49 0.36 -1.50
C HIS A 27 11.82 1.06 -1.35
N TYR A 28 11.79 2.18 -0.64
CA TYR A 28 12.96 2.95 -0.26
C TYR A 28 13.23 2.82 1.23
N ARG A 29 14.51 2.75 1.60
CA ARG A 29 14.95 2.88 2.99
C ARG A 29 14.82 4.33 3.42
N TYR A 30 14.36 4.56 4.64
CA TYR A 30 14.36 5.87 5.29
C TYR A 30 14.89 5.74 6.72
N SER A 31 15.33 6.86 7.29
CA SER A 31 15.59 6.93 8.72
C SER A 31 14.30 6.72 9.51
N VAL A 32 14.42 6.20 10.73
CA VAL A 32 13.28 6.02 11.63
C VAL A 32 12.69 7.38 11.99
N GLU A 33 13.54 8.38 12.13
CA GLU A 33 13.21 9.74 12.51
C GLU A 33 12.37 10.45 11.44
N ASP A 34 12.71 10.29 10.15
CA ASP A 34 11.96 10.90 9.06
C ASP A 34 10.54 10.34 8.98
N VAL A 35 10.41 9.01 9.12
CA VAL A 35 9.10 8.35 9.10
C VAL A 35 8.29 8.68 10.34
N ALA A 36 8.91 8.73 11.53
CA ALA A 36 8.21 9.02 12.78
C ALA A 36 7.52 10.40 12.75
N ARG A 37 8.09 11.40 12.07
CA ARG A 37 7.53 12.76 11.98
C ARG A 37 6.18 12.85 11.26
N ILE A 38 5.87 11.87 10.41
CA ILE A 38 4.61 11.85 9.65
C ILE A 38 3.54 10.93 10.27
N LEU A 39 3.87 10.27 11.39
CA LEU A 39 2.96 9.36 12.09
C LEU A 39 2.17 10.10 13.19
N PRO A 40 0.92 9.69 13.45
CA PRO A 40 0.20 10.12 14.64
C PRO A 40 0.81 9.50 15.91
N ASP A 41 0.55 10.15 17.05
CA ASP A 41 0.93 9.63 18.36
C ASP A 41 0.39 8.22 18.60
N GLY A 42 1.23 7.38 19.23
CA GLY A 42 0.87 6.01 19.62
C GLY A 42 1.13 4.95 18.55
N LEU A 43 1.72 5.32 17.41
CA LEU A 43 2.32 4.37 16.46
C LEU A 43 3.85 4.43 16.56
N GLU A 44 4.47 3.26 16.57
CA GLU A 44 5.91 3.12 16.43
C GLU A 44 6.26 2.74 14.99
N VAL A 45 7.37 3.27 14.47
CA VAL A 45 7.91 2.83 13.18
C VAL A 45 8.37 1.38 13.30
N ASP A 46 7.96 0.55 12.34
CA ASP A 46 8.41 -0.84 12.27
C ASP A 46 9.68 -0.93 11.40
N VAL A 47 10.72 -1.56 11.94
CA VAL A 47 12.08 -1.49 11.39
C VAL A 47 12.50 -2.86 10.89
N CYS A 48 13.11 -2.89 9.71
CA CYS A 48 13.73 -4.08 9.14
C CYS A 48 15.09 -3.70 8.59
N ASP A 49 16.11 -4.52 8.88
CA ASP A 49 17.48 -4.26 8.42
C ASP A 49 17.99 -2.87 8.85
N GLY A 50 17.68 -2.49 10.10
CA GLY A 50 18.06 -1.20 10.69
C GLY A 50 17.36 0.04 10.10
N SER A 51 16.48 -0.13 9.10
CA SER A 51 15.84 0.97 8.38
C SER A 51 14.32 0.98 8.54
N ALA A 52 13.74 2.16 8.48
CA ALA A 52 12.32 2.31 8.14
C ALA A 52 12.14 2.11 6.63
N TRP A 53 10.94 1.73 6.22
CA TRP A 53 10.64 1.47 4.81
C TRP A 53 9.40 2.23 4.35
N VAL A 54 9.50 2.83 3.18
CA VAL A 54 8.42 3.56 2.53
C VAL A 54 8.16 2.93 1.17
N GLY A 55 6.92 2.54 0.92
CA GLY A 55 6.49 1.89 -0.30
C GLY A 55 5.69 2.82 -1.21
N LEU A 56 6.04 2.84 -2.49
CA LEU A 56 5.25 3.36 -3.61
C LEU A 56 4.64 2.17 -4.35
N ILE A 57 3.33 1.97 -4.21
CA ILE A 57 2.67 0.70 -4.54
C ILE A 57 1.56 0.93 -5.59
N PRO A 58 1.88 0.86 -6.90
CA PRO A 58 0.88 0.76 -7.96
C PRO A 58 0.33 -0.67 -8.07
N PHE A 59 -0.82 -0.85 -8.72
CA PHE A 59 -2.04 -1.32 -8.07
C PHE A 59 -3.28 -1.36 -8.97
N SER A 60 -3.78 -2.53 -9.38
CA SER A 60 -5.14 -2.67 -9.89
C SER A 60 -6.06 -3.26 -8.81
N MET A 61 -6.94 -2.44 -8.24
CA MET A 61 -8.01 -2.93 -7.36
C MET A 61 -9.16 -3.46 -8.23
N ARG A 62 -9.63 -4.68 -7.95
CA ARG A 62 -10.74 -5.33 -8.68
C ARG A 62 -11.73 -6.00 -7.72
N GLY A 63 -12.99 -6.11 -8.13
CA GLY A 63 -14.01 -6.91 -7.43
C GLY A 63 -14.38 -6.39 -6.05
N ILE A 64 -14.42 -5.06 -5.87
CA ILE A 64 -14.85 -4.45 -4.60
C ILE A 64 -16.32 -4.78 -4.37
N GLY A 65 -16.61 -5.38 -3.22
CA GLY A 65 -17.98 -5.72 -2.84
C GLY A 65 -18.15 -5.91 -1.34
N VAL A 66 -19.39 -5.68 -0.90
CA VAL A 66 -19.86 -6.08 0.44
C VAL A 66 -20.28 -7.55 0.37
N PRO A 67 -19.88 -8.42 1.32
CA PRO A 67 -20.25 -9.82 1.27
C PRO A 67 -21.76 -10.04 1.21
N GLY A 68 -22.22 -10.85 0.24
CA GLY A 68 -23.64 -11.14 0.02
C GLY A 68 -24.33 -10.23 -0.99
N LEU A 69 -23.67 -9.17 -1.47
CA LEU A 69 -24.17 -8.32 -2.56
C LEU A 69 -23.29 -8.48 -3.82
N PRO A 70 -23.88 -8.32 -5.02
CA PRO A 70 -23.09 -8.25 -6.25
C PRO A 70 -22.10 -7.08 -6.21
N SER A 71 -20.98 -7.22 -6.91
CA SER A 71 -20.00 -6.14 -7.06
C SER A 71 -20.67 -4.91 -7.66
N VAL A 72 -20.53 -3.75 -7.02
CA VAL A 72 -21.15 -2.51 -7.49
C VAL A 72 -20.42 -2.05 -8.77
N PRO A 73 -21.09 -1.91 -9.92
CA PRO A 73 -20.44 -1.66 -11.22
C PRO A 73 -19.54 -0.41 -11.24
N TYR A 74 -19.84 0.59 -10.42
CA TYR A 74 -19.07 1.84 -10.32
C TYR A 74 -17.91 1.80 -9.31
N LEU A 75 -17.88 0.81 -8.42
CA LEU A 75 -16.75 0.51 -7.52
C LEU A 75 -15.81 -0.56 -8.11
N GLY A 76 -16.21 -1.21 -9.22
CA GLY A 76 -15.78 -2.56 -9.58
C GLY A 76 -14.30 -2.76 -9.90
N SER A 77 -13.61 -1.81 -10.55
CA SER A 77 -12.16 -1.88 -10.77
C SER A 77 -11.54 -0.51 -11.03
N PHE A 78 -10.38 -0.26 -10.45
CA PHE A 78 -9.60 0.96 -10.65
C PHE A 78 -8.12 0.79 -10.37
N ALA A 79 -7.33 1.72 -10.89
CA ALA A 79 -5.93 1.85 -10.54
C ALA A 79 -5.79 2.63 -9.24
N GLU A 80 -4.91 2.15 -8.36
CA GLU A 80 -4.51 2.80 -7.12
C GLU A 80 -2.99 2.86 -7.05
N VAL A 81 -2.43 3.99 -6.64
CA VAL A 81 -1.04 4.08 -6.19
C VAL A 81 -1.06 4.56 -4.75
N ASN A 82 -0.51 3.77 -3.84
CA ASN A 82 -0.40 4.19 -2.46
C ASN A 82 1.05 4.47 -2.05
N VAL A 83 1.21 5.51 -1.26
CA VAL A 83 2.42 5.74 -0.47
C VAL A 83 2.11 5.26 0.93
N ARG A 84 2.89 4.29 1.43
CA ARG A 84 2.68 3.70 2.74
C ARG A 84 3.98 3.47 3.48
N THR A 85 3.89 3.37 4.79
CA THR A 85 4.98 2.93 5.65
C THR A 85 4.52 1.81 6.59
N TYR A 86 5.46 1.23 7.31
CA TYR A 86 5.26 0.07 8.17
C TYR A 86 5.37 0.51 9.63
N VAL A 87 4.36 0.14 10.41
CA VAL A 87 4.20 0.61 11.79
C VAL A 87 3.79 -0.56 12.67
N ARG A 88 3.95 -0.37 13.98
CA ARG A 88 3.47 -1.29 14.99
C ARG A 88 2.86 -0.52 16.15
N ARG A 89 1.94 -1.17 16.84
CA ARG A 89 1.43 -0.69 18.13
C ARG A 89 1.24 -1.86 19.07
N ASN A 90 1.82 -1.77 20.27
CA ASN A 90 1.78 -2.85 21.26
C ASN A 90 2.21 -4.21 20.66
N GLY A 91 3.25 -4.20 19.83
CA GLY A 91 3.78 -5.39 19.14
C GLY A 91 2.94 -5.90 17.97
N ILE A 92 1.81 -5.28 17.64
CA ILE A 92 0.97 -5.67 16.50
C ILE A 92 1.43 -4.90 15.25
N PRO A 93 1.90 -5.57 14.19
CA PRO A 93 2.33 -4.90 12.98
C PRO A 93 1.13 -4.50 12.09
N GLY A 94 1.33 -3.45 11.32
CA GLY A 94 0.40 -2.99 10.31
C GLY A 94 1.05 -2.03 9.32
N VAL A 95 0.24 -1.56 8.38
CA VAL A 95 0.64 -0.47 7.47
C VAL A 95 -0.04 0.83 7.88
N TRP A 96 0.65 1.94 7.64
CA TRP A 96 0.11 3.28 7.67
C TRP A 96 0.12 3.85 6.26
N PHE A 97 -1.03 4.27 5.75
CA PHE A 97 -1.11 4.91 4.45
C PHE A 97 -0.86 6.40 4.60
N CYS A 98 0.08 6.94 3.84
CA CYS A 98 0.36 8.36 3.74
C CYS A 98 -0.52 9.01 2.65
N SER A 99 -0.71 8.32 1.52
CA SER A 99 -1.69 8.68 0.49
C SER A 99 -2.19 7.44 -0.26
N LEU A 100 -3.41 7.54 -0.80
CA LEU A 100 -4.04 6.53 -1.65
C LEU A 100 -4.62 7.23 -2.89
N ASP A 101 -3.88 7.23 -4.00
CA ASP A 101 -4.23 7.97 -5.21
C ASP A 101 -5.03 7.09 -6.18
N ILE A 102 -6.28 7.47 -6.45
CA ILE A 102 -7.19 6.69 -7.30
C ILE A 102 -7.93 7.55 -8.32
N ASN A 103 -8.48 6.87 -9.34
CA ASN A 103 -9.29 7.49 -10.40
C ASN A 103 -10.81 7.42 -10.18
N ARG A 104 -11.28 7.10 -8.97
CA ARG A 104 -12.71 6.96 -8.65
C ARG A 104 -13.11 7.83 -7.48
N LEU A 105 -14.00 8.80 -7.72
CA LEU A 105 -14.43 9.76 -6.71
C LEU A 105 -15.27 9.13 -5.58
N LEU A 106 -16.13 8.16 -5.91
CA LEU A 106 -17.03 7.56 -4.92
C LEU A 106 -16.30 6.74 -3.82
N PRO A 107 -15.34 5.85 -4.13
CA PRO A 107 -14.49 5.23 -3.11
C PRO A 107 -13.71 6.25 -2.27
N VAL A 108 -13.20 7.34 -2.87
CA VAL A 108 -12.53 8.41 -2.10
C VAL A 108 -13.47 8.97 -1.04
N LEU A 109 -14.69 9.34 -1.43
CA LEU A 109 -15.67 9.92 -0.51
C LEU A 109 -16.06 8.94 0.60
N VAL A 110 -16.34 7.68 0.28
CA VAL A 110 -16.70 6.65 1.27
C VAL A 110 -15.55 6.37 2.22
N ALA A 111 -14.34 6.15 1.71
CA ALA A 111 -13.19 5.81 2.54
C ALA A 111 -12.76 6.96 3.46
N ARG A 112 -12.80 8.21 2.98
CA ARG A 112 -12.50 9.40 3.81
C ARG A 112 -13.55 9.66 4.89
N THR A 113 -14.81 9.31 4.62
CA THR A 113 -15.90 9.52 5.58
C THR A 113 -16.02 8.40 6.61
N THR A 114 -15.66 7.17 6.26
CA THR A 114 -15.86 5.98 7.12
C THR A 114 -14.58 5.43 7.75
N TYR A 115 -13.44 5.49 7.05
CA TYR A 115 -12.14 4.98 7.52
C TYR A 115 -11.10 6.08 7.74
N THR A 116 -11.44 7.35 7.45
CA THR A 116 -10.53 8.52 7.51
C THR A 116 -9.22 8.32 6.75
N LEU A 117 -9.23 7.46 5.73
CA LEU A 117 -8.04 7.15 4.94
C LEU A 117 -7.66 8.35 4.04
N PRO A 118 -6.36 8.60 3.78
CA PRO A 118 -5.89 9.74 3.01
C PRO A 118 -6.05 9.53 1.50
N TYR A 119 -7.26 9.20 1.06
CA TYR A 119 -7.55 9.05 -0.35
C TYR A 119 -7.45 10.39 -1.09
N CYS A 120 -6.79 10.32 -2.24
CA CYS A 120 -6.57 11.39 -3.19
C CYS A 120 -7.27 11.03 -4.51
N PHE A 121 -7.80 12.04 -5.18
CA PHE A 121 -8.51 11.87 -6.45
C PHE A 121 -7.72 12.50 -7.59
N GLY A 122 -7.71 11.82 -8.74
CA GLY A 122 -7.11 12.33 -9.96
C GLY A 122 -7.25 11.36 -11.13
N LYS A 123 -6.32 11.43 -12.09
CA LYS A 123 -6.20 10.43 -13.15
C LYS A 123 -5.27 9.32 -12.67
N ALA A 124 -5.65 8.07 -12.88
CA ALA A 124 -4.83 6.92 -12.56
C ALA A 124 -5.00 5.83 -13.63
N SER A 125 -3.91 5.14 -13.96
CA SER A 125 -3.86 3.99 -14.86
C SER A 125 -2.81 3.01 -14.36
N ASN A 126 -3.09 1.72 -14.44
CA ASN A 126 -2.15 0.65 -14.17
C ASN A 126 -2.36 -0.44 -15.22
N LYS A 127 -1.39 -0.64 -16.11
CA LYS A 127 -1.52 -1.54 -17.26
C LYS A 127 -0.32 -2.44 -17.35
N ARG A 128 -0.58 -3.75 -17.36
CA ARG A 128 0.41 -4.77 -17.64
C ARG A 128 0.32 -5.19 -19.10
N VAL A 129 1.46 -5.25 -19.79
CA VAL A 129 1.58 -5.78 -21.16
C VAL A 129 2.75 -6.75 -21.16
N GLY A 130 2.45 -8.05 -21.25
CA GLY A 130 3.47 -9.10 -21.12
C GLY A 130 4.16 -9.05 -19.75
N ASP A 131 5.47 -8.84 -19.79
CA ASP A 131 6.37 -8.71 -18.65
C ASP A 131 6.66 -7.24 -18.29
N GLU A 132 5.89 -6.29 -18.79
CA GLU A 132 6.03 -4.87 -18.42
C GLU A 132 4.81 -4.35 -17.68
N LEU A 133 5.04 -3.46 -16.71
CA LEU A 133 3.99 -2.74 -15.98
C LEU A 133 4.18 -1.23 -16.17
N HIS A 134 3.10 -0.57 -16.58
CA HIS A 134 3.03 0.88 -16.75
C HIS A 134 1.97 1.47 -15.81
N SER A 135 2.41 2.30 -14.87
CA SER A 135 1.55 2.91 -13.86
C SER A 135 1.69 4.43 -13.87
N VAL A 136 0.56 5.14 -13.98
CA VAL A 136 0.54 6.60 -14.05
C VAL A 136 -0.50 7.15 -13.09
N VAL A 137 -0.14 8.17 -12.32
CA VAL A 137 -1.06 8.99 -11.53
C VAL A 137 -0.81 10.46 -11.80
N LYS A 138 -1.90 11.23 -11.86
CA LYS A 138 -1.92 12.69 -11.74
C LYS A 138 -2.98 13.08 -10.71
N ARG A 139 -2.55 13.32 -9.48
CA ARG A 139 -3.37 13.79 -8.36
C ARG A 139 -3.89 15.20 -8.66
N GLN A 140 -5.17 15.42 -8.37
CA GLN A 140 -5.83 16.72 -8.54
C GLN A 140 -6.40 17.25 -7.22
N TRP A 141 -6.68 16.37 -6.25
CA TRP A 141 -7.31 16.72 -4.97
C TRP A 141 -6.91 15.70 -3.88
N PRO A 142 -6.81 16.05 -2.58
CA PRO A 142 -7.17 17.32 -1.91
C PRO A 142 -6.06 18.36 -1.77
N ARG A 143 -4.80 17.99 -2.03
CA ARG A 143 -3.62 18.82 -1.73
C ARG A 143 -2.68 18.80 -2.93
N GLY A 144 -2.58 19.93 -3.63
CA GLY A 144 -1.63 20.16 -4.72
C GLY A 144 -1.72 19.18 -5.88
N GLU A 145 -1.00 19.50 -6.95
CA GLU A 145 -0.70 18.53 -8.00
C GLU A 145 0.45 17.64 -7.54
N ALA A 146 0.30 16.34 -7.73
CA ALA A 146 1.36 15.35 -7.52
C ALA A 146 1.19 14.25 -8.57
N HIS A 147 2.25 13.55 -8.91
CA HIS A 147 2.23 12.61 -10.00
C HIS A 147 3.20 11.47 -9.79
N THR A 148 2.94 10.40 -10.52
CA THR A 148 3.89 9.31 -10.70
C THR A 148 3.78 8.79 -12.13
N ASN A 149 4.91 8.43 -12.72
CA ASN A 149 4.99 7.70 -13.97
C ASN A 149 6.04 6.61 -13.80
N ILE A 150 5.58 5.37 -13.81
CA ILE A 150 6.35 4.18 -13.46
C ILE A 150 6.31 3.22 -14.63
N HIS A 151 7.48 2.79 -15.08
CA HIS A 151 7.65 1.71 -16.05
C HIS A 151 8.58 0.65 -15.45
N LEU A 152 8.05 -0.55 -15.24
CA LEU A 152 8.79 -1.68 -14.68
C LEU A 152 8.90 -2.83 -15.68
N LYS A 153 10.01 -3.55 -15.58
CA LYS A 153 10.18 -4.89 -16.15
C LYS A 153 10.01 -5.94 -15.06
N ILE A 154 9.14 -6.91 -15.30
CA ILE A 154 8.87 -8.06 -14.44
C ILE A 154 9.83 -9.17 -14.83
N LEU A 155 10.50 -9.77 -13.83
CA LEU A 155 11.52 -10.79 -14.03
C LEU A 155 11.08 -12.13 -13.41
N GLU A 156 12.05 -12.91 -12.93
CA GLU A 156 11.84 -14.24 -12.38
C GLU A 156 11.05 -14.26 -11.06
N THR A 157 10.40 -15.39 -10.80
CA THR A 157 9.72 -15.65 -9.53
C THR A 157 10.72 -15.80 -8.40
N ILE A 158 10.41 -15.16 -7.26
CA ILE A 158 11.11 -15.36 -6.00
C ILE A 158 10.55 -16.63 -5.36
N THR A 159 11.34 -17.70 -5.35
CA THR A 159 10.96 -19.00 -4.80
C THR A 159 10.98 -19.01 -3.27
N GLU A 160 11.99 -18.37 -2.69
CA GLU A 160 12.16 -18.24 -1.23
C GLU A 160 12.26 -16.78 -0.85
N SER A 161 11.28 -16.32 -0.07
CA SER A 161 11.23 -14.92 0.34
C SER A 161 12.25 -14.62 1.41
N SER A 162 13.07 -13.60 1.19
CA SER A 162 14.00 -13.07 2.20
C SER A 162 13.25 -12.45 3.38
N PRO A 163 13.91 -12.24 4.54
CA PRO A 163 13.27 -11.58 5.68
C PRO A 163 12.68 -10.19 5.35
N LEU A 164 13.34 -9.44 4.46
CA LEU A 164 12.84 -8.14 3.99
C LEU A 164 11.58 -8.31 3.15
N GLU A 165 11.55 -9.25 2.22
CA GLU A 165 10.40 -9.48 1.34
C GLU A 165 9.16 -9.94 2.13
N VAL A 166 9.38 -10.77 3.16
CA VAL A 166 8.32 -11.12 4.12
C VAL A 166 7.88 -9.88 4.90
N PHE A 167 8.81 -9.05 5.39
CA PHE A 167 8.48 -7.80 6.08
C PHE A 167 7.63 -6.86 5.19
N LEU A 168 7.96 -6.68 3.92
CA LEU A 168 7.24 -5.73 3.04
C LEU A 168 5.88 -6.25 2.56
N SER A 169 5.70 -7.58 2.48
CA SER A 169 4.51 -8.20 1.88
C SER A 169 3.53 -8.82 2.89
N ALA A 170 4.02 -9.38 3.99
CA ALA A 170 3.19 -10.05 5.00
C ALA A 170 2.66 -9.03 6.03
N ARG A 171 1.64 -8.28 5.63
CA ARG A 171 0.98 -7.28 6.49
C ARG A 171 -0.51 -7.57 6.63
N TRP A 172 -0.90 -7.83 7.89
CA TRP A 172 -2.19 -8.38 8.25
C TRP A 172 -3.20 -7.36 8.79
N GLY A 173 -2.90 -6.08 8.61
CA GLY A 173 -3.83 -5.00 8.95
C GLY A 173 -3.26 -3.62 8.65
N LEU A 174 -4.15 -2.64 8.72
CA LEU A 174 -3.83 -1.23 8.59
C LEU A 174 -4.22 -0.48 9.86
N TYR A 175 -3.44 0.54 10.18
CA TYR A 175 -3.81 1.56 11.17
C TYR A 175 -4.38 2.79 10.47
N THR A 176 -5.36 3.41 11.11
CA THR A 176 -5.95 4.70 10.71
C THR A 176 -6.34 5.48 11.96
N THR A 177 -6.67 6.75 11.83
CA THR A 177 -7.21 7.58 12.92
C THR A 177 -8.68 7.90 12.68
N THR A 178 -9.44 8.12 13.76
CA THR A 178 -10.74 8.80 13.65
C THR A 178 -10.51 10.30 13.44
N ARG A 179 -11.56 11.04 13.09
CA ARG A 179 -11.50 12.52 13.05
C ARG A 179 -11.09 13.16 14.37
N SER A 180 -11.33 12.48 15.50
CA SER A 180 -10.90 12.89 16.83
C SER A 180 -9.47 12.43 17.20
N GLY A 181 -8.70 11.90 16.24
CA GLY A 181 -7.32 11.46 16.45
C GLY A 181 -7.17 10.07 17.06
N ASN A 182 -8.26 9.36 17.37
CA ASN A 182 -8.17 8.04 18.01
C ASN A 182 -7.74 6.97 17.00
N LEU A 183 -6.72 6.19 17.34
CA LEU A 183 -6.24 5.10 16.51
C LEU A 183 -7.26 3.95 16.40
N ARG A 184 -7.38 3.44 15.17
CA ARG A 184 -8.18 2.29 14.77
C ARG A 184 -7.29 1.31 14.02
N TYR A 185 -7.65 0.03 14.11
CA TYR A 185 -7.00 -1.05 13.38
C TYR A 185 -8.03 -1.83 12.58
N ALA A 186 -7.80 -2.00 11.29
CA ALA A 186 -8.62 -2.86 10.44
C ALA A 186 -7.80 -4.11 10.05
N PRO A 187 -8.22 -5.33 10.45
CA PRO A 187 -7.52 -6.54 10.09
C PRO A 187 -7.73 -6.85 8.59
N ILE A 188 -6.67 -7.35 7.96
CA ILE A 188 -6.65 -7.73 6.55
C ILE A 188 -6.14 -9.16 6.46
N SER A 189 -6.78 -9.97 5.62
CA SER A 189 -6.27 -11.29 5.29
C SER A 189 -6.23 -11.50 3.78
N HIS A 190 -5.12 -12.03 3.31
CA HIS A 190 -4.89 -12.49 1.95
C HIS A 190 -4.00 -13.75 2.00
N PRO A 191 -4.01 -14.59 0.96
CA PRO A 191 -3.00 -15.64 0.78
C PRO A 191 -1.58 -15.05 0.71
N ARG A 192 -0.55 -15.88 0.89
CA ARG A 192 0.83 -15.47 0.65
C ARG A 192 0.98 -14.94 -0.78
N TRP A 193 1.74 -13.85 -0.91
CA TRP A 193 2.04 -13.24 -2.20
C TRP A 193 2.99 -14.14 -3.01
N GLN A 194 2.66 -14.36 -4.29
CA GLN A 194 3.60 -14.92 -5.26
C GLN A 194 4.44 -13.75 -5.80
N LEU A 195 5.66 -13.61 -5.28
CA LEU A 195 6.53 -12.48 -5.58
C LEU A 195 7.43 -12.80 -6.78
N GLN A 196 7.70 -11.79 -7.59
CA GLN A 196 8.66 -11.80 -8.68
C GLN A 196 9.63 -10.64 -8.48
N ARG A 197 10.88 -10.81 -8.92
CA ARG A 197 11.80 -9.68 -9.06
C ARG A 197 11.26 -8.74 -10.13
N ALA A 198 11.57 -7.47 -9.99
CA ALA A 198 11.29 -6.49 -11.01
C ALA A 198 12.35 -5.39 -11.02
N GLU A 199 12.51 -4.74 -12.16
CA GLU A 199 13.46 -3.65 -12.37
C GLU A 199 12.71 -2.40 -12.81
N ILE A 200 13.19 -1.24 -12.35
CA ILE A 200 12.68 0.05 -12.78
C ILE A 200 13.36 0.41 -14.10
N ILE A 201 12.56 0.51 -15.17
CA ILE A 201 13.02 1.04 -16.47
C ILE A 201 12.99 2.57 -16.44
N SER A 202 11.90 3.15 -15.93
CA SER A 202 11.83 4.58 -15.65
C SER A 202 10.89 4.87 -14.49
N LEU A 203 11.23 5.90 -13.72
CA LEU A 203 10.44 6.38 -12.60
C LEU A 203 10.56 7.90 -12.48
N ASP A 204 9.44 8.59 -12.59
CA ASP A 204 9.29 9.99 -12.20
C ASP A 204 8.17 10.08 -11.17
N ASP A 205 8.52 10.38 -9.92
CA ASP A 205 7.59 10.40 -8.78
C ASP A 205 7.71 11.69 -7.96
N SER A 206 6.55 12.22 -7.56
CA SER A 206 6.40 13.26 -6.54
C SER A 206 5.43 12.86 -5.42
N LEU A 207 4.84 11.65 -5.45
CA LEU A 207 3.87 11.22 -4.44
C LEU A 207 4.52 11.03 -3.07
N ILE A 208 5.75 10.52 -3.00
CA ILE A 208 6.48 10.37 -1.73
C ILE A 208 6.71 11.74 -1.07
N GLN A 209 7.10 12.74 -1.85
CA GLN A 209 7.26 14.11 -1.34
C GLN A 209 5.92 14.71 -0.91
N ALA A 210 4.87 14.50 -1.71
CA ALA A 210 3.52 14.96 -1.37
C ALA A 210 2.93 14.26 -0.15
N ALA A 211 3.49 13.12 0.27
CA ALA A 211 3.18 12.41 1.50
C ALA A 211 3.92 12.98 2.74
N GLY A 212 4.80 13.98 2.56
CA GLY A 212 5.52 14.66 3.64
C GLY A 212 6.93 14.15 3.90
N LEU A 213 7.47 13.27 3.04
CA LEU A 213 8.85 12.75 3.13
C LEU A 213 9.78 13.49 2.16
N THR A 214 11.09 13.34 2.33
CA THR A 214 12.06 13.82 1.34
C THR A 214 12.02 12.97 0.08
N LYS A 215 12.43 13.52 -1.08
CA LYS A 215 12.53 12.73 -2.31
C LYS A 215 13.61 11.66 -2.12
N PRO A 216 13.34 10.38 -2.43
CA PRO A 216 14.37 9.37 -2.29
C PRO A 216 15.50 9.60 -3.30
N THR A 217 16.75 9.43 -2.84
CA THR A 217 17.96 9.54 -3.67
C THR A 217 18.85 8.33 -3.45
N LEU A 218 19.71 8.01 -4.43
CA LEU A 218 20.66 6.91 -4.30
C LEU A 218 21.65 7.13 -3.16
N SER A 219 22.06 8.37 -2.91
CA SER A 219 23.02 8.71 -1.84
C SER A 219 22.45 8.56 -0.44
N GLU A 220 21.17 8.87 -0.24
CA GLU A 220 20.54 8.85 1.10
C GLU A 220 19.79 7.55 1.37
N ASN A 221 19.12 6.98 0.36
CA ASN A 221 18.19 5.86 0.52
C ASN A 221 18.72 4.55 -0.11
N GLY A 222 19.78 4.63 -0.92
CA GLY A 222 20.29 3.52 -1.73
C GLY A 222 19.35 3.14 -2.88
N GLU A 223 19.63 1.98 -3.48
CA GLU A 223 18.77 1.41 -4.51
C GLU A 223 17.42 0.96 -3.91
N PRO A 224 16.28 1.24 -4.59
CA PRO A 224 15.00 0.72 -4.16
C PRO A 224 14.95 -0.79 -4.23
N HIS A 225 14.27 -1.41 -3.27
CA HIS A 225 13.90 -2.82 -3.35
C HIS A 225 12.61 -2.96 -4.15
N VAL A 226 12.68 -3.68 -5.29
CA VAL A 226 11.61 -3.73 -6.28
C VAL A 226 11.14 -5.16 -6.51
N MET A 227 9.82 -5.37 -6.39
CA MET A 227 9.16 -6.66 -6.67
C MET A 227 7.84 -6.44 -7.39
N PHE A 228 7.29 -7.53 -7.92
CA PHE A 228 5.98 -7.58 -8.53
C PHE A 228 5.17 -8.78 -8.02
N SER A 229 3.84 -8.68 -8.03
CA SER A 229 2.93 -9.81 -7.89
C SER A 229 1.76 -9.70 -8.86
N SER A 230 1.39 -10.84 -9.45
CA SER A 230 0.18 -10.94 -10.28
C SER A 230 -1.10 -10.67 -9.49
N GLY A 231 -1.09 -10.91 -8.17
CA GLY A 231 -2.14 -10.46 -7.26
C GLY A 231 -2.67 -11.51 -6.29
N VAL A 232 -3.54 -11.05 -5.39
CA VAL A 232 -4.21 -11.89 -4.39
C VAL A 232 -5.64 -11.39 -4.12
N PRO A 233 -6.57 -12.28 -3.75
CA PRO A 233 -7.83 -11.88 -3.13
C PRO A 233 -7.59 -11.39 -1.69
N VAL A 234 -8.35 -10.38 -1.29
CA VAL A 234 -8.19 -9.68 -0.02
C VAL A 234 -9.53 -9.57 0.68
N ARG A 235 -9.50 -9.77 2.00
CA ARG A 235 -10.64 -9.60 2.89
C ARG A 235 -10.28 -8.57 3.95
N VAL A 236 -11.14 -7.58 4.12
CA VAL A 236 -11.00 -6.54 5.14
C VAL A 236 -12.05 -6.76 6.22
N GLY A 237 -11.60 -6.85 7.47
CA GLY A 237 -12.48 -6.98 8.63
C GLY A 237 -12.95 -5.63 9.16
N LEU A 238 -13.88 -5.66 10.09
CA LEU A 238 -14.42 -4.45 10.71
C LEU A 238 -13.30 -3.71 11.49
N PRO A 239 -13.12 -2.39 11.30
CA PRO A 239 -12.21 -1.61 12.11
C PRO A 239 -12.58 -1.65 13.60
N ARG A 240 -11.58 -1.86 14.44
CA ARG A 240 -11.70 -1.85 15.90
C ARG A 240 -10.79 -0.78 16.50
N ARG A 241 -10.97 -0.46 17.78
CA ARG A 241 -10.03 0.39 18.51
C ARG A 241 -8.66 -0.30 18.51
N ALA A 242 -7.62 0.45 18.19
CA ALA A 242 -6.23 0.01 18.22
C ALA A 242 -5.66 0.11 19.64
#